data_AF-A0A954QCE4-F1
#
_entry.id   AF-A0A954QCE4-F1
#
_cell.length_a   1.000
_cell.length_b   1.000
_cell.length_c   1.000
_cell.angle_alpha   90.00
_cell.angle_beta   90.00
_cell.angle_gamma   90.00
#
_symmetry.space_group_name_H-M   'P 1'
#
loop_
_entity.id
_entity.type
_entity.pdbx_description
1 polymer ?
#
loop_
_entity_poly.entity_id
_entity_poly.type
_entity_poly.pdbx_seq_one_letter_code
_entity_poly.pdbx_strand_id
1 'polypeptide(L)'
;MQPNDILLEWDGALNKLCPANSGIVTVALLLSLLGVPDPVRSVRAEESEQAPAIEHLSTDAVLAEDGSRWYVRVRFTTSAPAICHVTSGPSAATLKAGGPEIEALRNHRFDVAATPGQAHFLQVHVTTGMQAFSSDVIEIASPKPFPTGSEQRTEIPLTVHETADVARNEPVTFGLPIPQGALGHPDAIAFLDGEKAIPAQNRALVRWPDRTVKWLLVSGRVELKPKQIKNLTLAFGGDIKPQKDSADSLLRESGNSLSVDTGKTRFVLDRKTGTGTIETAAGLVSKLPQSRLTSTDGHVFNGHVESVTVEESGSQRVVILARGHHLDKAGEPLFGFELRYFLHAGDPFIRVDHILQHDIVSADMKYGDEMKSFRALDLVFSTGTDGANVALDEKRKHSLAPGERLFQHESDAFSLPSGGKGTHAPGVAASGRLTVAVRDFWQQWPKAITAEKGAVAVGLYPVITPDDRYANRPDEHILYYYLRDGNYTFRSGFEKRHELLIGPSSAGSHWEEIQGRTNEPLLVTAAPDWYPGSGALPGLTAHIAPDFPAYNEMLRDDADGYL
;
A
#
# COMPACT_ATOMS: atom_id res chain seq x y z
N MET A 1 12.21 63.25 -0.68
CA MET A 1 12.20 63.86 0.66
C MET A 1 12.39 62.73 1.65
N GLN A 2 13.46 62.78 2.45
CA GLN A 2 13.90 61.68 3.32
C GLN A 2 13.07 61.56 4.61
N PRO A 3 13.01 60.38 5.24
CA PRO A 3 12.29 60.12 6.48
C PRO A 3 13.18 60.39 7.71
N ASN A 4 12.83 61.36 8.57
CA ASN A 4 13.58 61.60 9.82
C ASN A 4 12.77 62.15 11.02
N ASP A 5 11.43 62.13 10.99
CA ASP A 5 10.62 62.88 11.99
C ASP A 5 9.77 62.02 12.95
N ILE A 6 10.10 60.76 13.23
CA ILE A 6 9.31 59.94 14.20
C ILE A 6 10.19 59.12 15.15
N LEU A 7 11.27 59.70 15.67
CA LEU A 7 12.10 59.07 16.71
C LEU A 7 12.39 60.02 17.91
N LEU A 8 11.47 60.92 18.24
CA LEU A 8 11.65 61.90 19.33
C LEU A 8 10.61 61.86 20.47
N GLU A 9 9.76 60.83 20.56
CA GLU A 9 8.73 60.76 21.62
C GLU A 9 8.80 59.58 22.59
N TRP A 10 9.89 58.80 22.63
CA TRP A 10 10.00 57.65 23.54
C TRP A 10 11.22 57.68 24.49
N ASP A 11 11.92 58.81 24.59
CA ASP A 11 13.11 58.96 25.44
C ASP A 11 12.80 59.42 26.89
N GLY A 12 11.53 59.70 27.21
CA GLY A 12 11.13 60.28 28.49
C GLY A 12 10.77 59.30 29.61
N ALA A 13 10.51 58.01 29.31
CA ALA A 13 9.86 57.11 30.25
C ALA A 13 10.76 56.00 30.86
N LEU A 14 11.96 55.76 30.32
CA LEU A 14 12.83 54.65 30.76
C LEU A 14 13.87 55.04 31.83
N ASN A 15 14.01 56.31 32.17
CA ASN A 15 15.04 56.81 33.11
C ASN A 15 14.65 56.79 34.60
N LYS A 16 13.61 56.04 35.01
CA LYS A 16 13.15 55.99 36.42
C LYS A 16 13.15 54.62 37.10
N LEU A 17 13.64 53.56 36.46
CA LEU A 17 13.69 52.22 37.06
C LEU A 17 15.05 51.57 36.80
N CYS A 18 15.86 51.47 37.86
CA CYS A 18 17.09 50.68 38.04
C CYS A 18 18.45 51.40 37.86
N PRO A 19 19.29 51.49 38.92
CA PRO A 19 20.68 51.92 38.83
C PRO A 19 21.62 50.76 38.45
N ALA A 20 22.55 51.07 37.54
CA ALA A 20 23.88 50.48 37.31
C ALA A 20 24.12 48.97 37.55
N ASN A 21 24.00 48.16 36.48
CA ASN A 21 25.00 47.16 36.05
C ASN A 21 24.46 46.31 34.89
N SER A 22 24.81 46.64 33.63
CA SER A 22 24.84 45.69 32.50
C SER A 22 25.15 46.40 31.17
N GLY A 23 26.44 46.61 30.88
CA GLY A 23 26.91 47.16 29.59
C GLY A 23 26.86 46.20 28.40
N ILE A 24 26.08 45.12 28.45
CA ILE A 24 26.04 44.08 27.41
C ILE A 24 24.67 44.01 26.71
N VAL A 25 23.61 44.57 27.29
CA VAL A 25 22.25 44.48 26.74
C VAL A 25 21.97 45.59 25.71
N THR A 26 22.69 46.71 25.75
CA THR A 26 22.42 47.88 24.89
C THR A 26 22.92 47.73 23.44
N VAL A 27 23.87 46.82 23.17
CA VAL A 27 24.39 46.62 21.79
C VAL A 27 23.51 45.63 21.00
N ALA A 28 22.88 44.67 21.67
CA ALA A 28 22.06 43.65 21.01
C ALA A 28 20.69 44.17 20.53
N LEU A 29 20.15 45.22 21.16
CA LEU A 29 18.83 45.76 20.80
C LEU A 29 18.86 46.79 19.66
N LEU A 30 20.02 47.37 19.32
CA LEU A 30 20.15 48.33 18.21
C LEU A 30 20.41 47.66 16.84
N LEU A 31 20.92 46.42 16.81
CA LEU A 31 21.22 45.70 15.56
C LEU A 31 19.99 45.02 14.94
N SER A 32 18.98 44.66 15.74
CA SER A 32 17.75 44.02 15.25
C SER A 32 16.74 44.98 14.59
N LEU A 33 16.91 46.29 14.76
CA LEU A 33 16.04 47.33 14.16
C LEU A 33 16.55 47.90 12.83
N LEU A 34 17.75 47.53 12.37
CA LEU A 34 18.37 48.07 11.14
C LEU A 34 18.42 47.10 9.96
N GLY A 35 17.79 45.93 10.05
CA GLY A 35 17.63 45.03 8.88
C GLY A 35 18.95 44.59 8.23
N VAL A 36 20.05 44.60 8.98
CA VAL A 36 21.31 43.99 8.55
C VAL A 36 21.24 42.53 9.00
N PRO A 37 21.26 41.54 8.08
CA PRO A 37 21.34 40.16 8.50
C PRO A 37 22.66 40.00 9.26
N ASP A 38 22.58 39.52 10.50
CA ASP A 38 23.74 38.98 11.18
C ASP A 38 24.41 38.01 10.19
N PRO A 39 25.74 38.10 9.96
CA PRO A 39 26.42 37.03 9.29
C PRO A 39 26.11 35.80 10.14
N VAL A 40 25.30 34.89 9.57
CA VAL A 40 25.08 33.57 10.12
C VAL A 40 26.48 33.07 10.42
N ARG A 41 26.85 33.08 11.70
CA ARG A 41 27.94 32.26 12.18
C ARG A 41 27.50 30.91 11.69
N SER A 42 28.17 30.44 10.63
CA SER A 42 28.17 29.03 10.35
C SER A 42 28.50 28.42 11.69
N VAL A 43 27.52 27.78 12.28
CA VAL A 43 27.81 26.68 13.18
C VAL A 43 28.48 25.72 12.21
N ARG A 44 29.80 25.90 12.02
CA ARG A 44 30.67 24.77 11.80
C ARG A 44 30.20 23.83 12.88
N ALA A 45 29.50 22.78 12.47
CA ALA A 45 29.43 21.59 13.28
C ALA A 45 30.87 21.42 13.75
N GLU A 46 31.10 21.56 15.06
CA GLU A 46 32.29 20.96 15.63
C GLU A 46 32.16 19.50 15.18
N GLU A 47 32.87 19.15 14.11
CA GLU A 47 33.13 17.78 13.74
C GLU A 47 33.85 17.22 14.96
N SER A 48 33.06 16.66 15.86
CA SER A 48 33.53 15.78 16.91
C SER A 48 34.51 14.84 16.23
N GLU A 49 35.79 14.94 16.61
CA GLU A 49 36.87 13.98 16.28
C GLU A 49 36.59 12.59 16.88
N GLN A 50 35.32 12.21 17.09
CA GLN A 50 34.97 10.83 17.37
C GLN A 50 35.26 10.00 16.13
N ALA A 51 36.12 8.99 16.32
CA ALA A 51 36.27 7.93 15.34
C ALA A 51 34.88 7.39 14.96
N PRO A 52 34.59 7.21 13.66
CA PRO A 52 33.31 6.68 13.25
C PRO A 52 33.06 5.31 13.89
N ALA A 53 31.82 5.10 14.28
CA ALA A 53 31.42 3.98 15.13
C ALA A 53 30.16 3.32 14.61
N ILE A 54 30.01 2.03 14.94
CA ILE A 54 28.74 1.32 14.86
C ILE A 54 27.97 1.64 16.14
N GLU A 55 26.73 2.08 15.99
CA GLU A 55 25.84 2.47 17.06
C GLU A 55 24.55 1.64 17.00
N HIS A 56 23.91 1.40 18.15
CA HIS A 56 22.61 0.73 18.23
C HIS A 56 22.53 -0.64 17.52
N LEU A 57 23.63 -1.41 17.49
CA LEU A 57 23.65 -2.72 16.85
C LEU A 57 22.75 -3.72 17.59
N SER A 58 21.72 -4.19 16.90
CA SER A 58 20.84 -5.28 17.34
C SER A 58 20.90 -6.45 16.37
N THR A 59 20.85 -7.66 16.93
CA THR A 59 20.79 -8.92 16.19
C THR A 59 19.69 -9.79 16.77
N ASP A 60 18.61 -9.99 16.00
CA ASP A 60 17.46 -10.78 16.44
C ASP A 60 17.34 -12.07 15.62
N ALA A 61 17.24 -13.22 16.28
CA ALA A 61 16.93 -14.49 15.64
C ALA A 61 15.43 -14.55 15.31
N VAL A 62 15.08 -14.57 14.02
CA VAL A 62 13.69 -14.56 13.56
C VAL A 62 13.35 -15.87 12.87
N LEU A 63 12.45 -16.66 13.48
CA LEU A 63 11.82 -17.82 12.84
C LEU A 63 10.81 -17.32 11.79
N ALA A 64 10.90 -17.80 10.56
CA ALA A 64 9.92 -17.53 9.51
C ALA A 64 8.55 -18.09 9.91
N GLU A 65 7.48 -17.48 9.41
CA GLU A 65 6.11 -17.86 9.78
C GLU A 65 5.73 -19.29 9.36
N ASP A 66 6.41 -19.86 8.35
CA ASP A 66 6.31 -21.27 7.98
C ASP A 66 6.91 -22.25 9.01
N GLY A 67 7.59 -21.72 10.04
CA GLY A 67 8.23 -22.48 11.11
C GLY A 67 9.45 -23.31 10.68
N SER A 68 9.85 -23.27 9.42
CA SER A 68 10.86 -24.15 8.82
C SER A 68 12.19 -23.45 8.53
N ARG A 69 12.15 -22.13 8.28
CA ARG A 69 13.33 -21.29 8.01
C ARG A 69 13.51 -20.27 9.11
N TRP A 70 14.72 -19.77 9.28
CA TRP A 70 14.96 -18.61 10.14
C TRP A 70 16.09 -17.75 9.57
N TYR A 71 16.14 -16.50 10.01
CA TYR A 71 17.16 -15.54 9.61
C TYR A 71 17.55 -14.68 10.80
N VAL A 72 18.75 -14.10 10.75
CA VAL A 72 19.19 -13.10 11.72
C VAL A 72 18.87 -11.72 11.16
N ARG A 73 18.05 -10.98 11.88
CA ARG A 73 17.76 -9.57 11.61
C ARG A 73 18.85 -8.72 12.25
N VAL A 74 19.64 -8.04 11.43
CA VAL A 74 20.71 -7.14 11.88
C VAL A 74 20.29 -5.70 11.60
N ARG A 75 20.26 -4.86 12.64
CA ARG A 75 19.92 -3.43 12.54
C ARG A 75 20.93 -2.62 13.31
N PHE A 76 21.42 -1.52 12.73
CA PHE A 76 22.35 -0.62 13.40
C PHE A 76 22.39 0.74 12.71
N THR A 77 22.99 1.72 13.38
CA THR A 77 23.33 3.02 12.80
C THR A 77 24.83 3.23 12.77
N THR A 78 25.28 4.19 11.98
CA THR A 78 26.67 4.65 11.98
C THR A 78 26.71 6.15 12.24
N SER A 79 27.75 6.62 12.94
CA SER A 79 27.90 8.04 13.29
C SER A 79 28.19 8.93 12.07
N ALA A 80 28.64 8.34 10.95
CA ALA A 80 28.86 8.99 9.66
C ALA A 80 28.34 8.10 8.52
N PRO A 81 27.95 8.66 7.35
CA PRO A 81 27.53 7.86 6.20
C PRO A 81 28.57 6.79 5.84
N ALA A 82 28.13 5.55 5.67
CA ALA A 82 28.99 4.41 5.43
C ALA A 82 28.36 3.39 4.48
N ILE A 83 29.20 2.65 3.74
CA ILE A 83 28.79 1.46 3.01
C ILE A 83 29.07 0.26 3.90
N CYS A 84 28.04 -0.51 4.24
CA CYS A 84 28.18 -1.67 5.11
C CYS A 84 27.94 -2.99 4.37
N HIS A 85 28.52 -4.06 4.90
CA HIS A 85 28.15 -5.43 4.56
C HIS A 85 28.25 -6.33 5.79
N VAL A 86 27.64 -7.51 5.72
CA VAL A 86 27.71 -8.52 6.78
C VAL A 86 28.42 -9.75 6.26
N THR A 87 29.40 -10.26 7.01
CA THR A 87 29.90 -11.61 6.83
C THR A 87 29.16 -12.55 7.77
N SER A 88 28.77 -13.75 7.32
CA SER A 88 28.04 -14.70 8.16
C SER A 88 28.34 -16.16 7.83
N GLY A 89 28.10 -17.06 8.77
CA GLY A 89 28.37 -18.48 8.59
C GLY A 89 27.96 -19.37 9.79
N PRO A 90 28.10 -20.70 9.65
CA PRO A 90 27.79 -21.65 10.73
C PRO A 90 28.84 -21.64 11.86
N SER A 91 29.99 -20.99 11.67
CA SER A 91 31.02 -20.80 12.70
C SER A 91 31.81 -19.51 12.48
N ALA A 92 32.40 -18.97 13.55
CA ALA A 92 33.26 -17.79 13.49
C ALA A 92 34.45 -17.93 12.52
N ALA A 93 34.90 -19.17 12.24
CA ALA A 93 36.01 -19.45 11.32
C ALA A 93 35.59 -19.53 9.84
N THR A 94 34.29 -19.55 9.53
CA THR A 94 33.76 -19.81 8.18
C THR A 94 32.78 -18.75 7.70
N LEU A 95 32.97 -17.49 8.13
CA LEU A 95 32.15 -16.38 7.70
C LEU A 95 32.36 -16.08 6.21
N LYS A 96 31.25 -15.90 5.48
CA LYS A 96 31.23 -15.53 4.07
C LYS A 96 30.63 -14.14 3.93
N ALA A 97 31.22 -13.29 3.09
CA ALA A 97 30.69 -11.96 2.82
C ALA A 97 29.37 -12.03 2.06
N GLY A 98 28.36 -11.34 2.57
CA GLY A 98 27.19 -10.93 1.79
C GLY A 98 27.52 -9.76 0.86
N GLY A 99 26.54 -9.34 0.07
CA GLY A 99 26.66 -8.14 -0.76
C GLY A 99 26.71 -6.87 0.10
N PRO A 100 27.53 -5.87 -0.29
CA PRO A 100 27.48 -4.56 0.34
C PRO A 100 26.23 -3.79 -0.06
N GLU A 101 25.85 -2.84 0.79
CA GLU A 101 24.93 -1.77 0.40
C GLU A 101 25.49 -1.02 -0.83
N ILE A 102 24.59 -0.51 -1.67
CA ILE A 102 24.95 0.16 -2.92
C ILE A 102 25.29 1.65 -2.73
N GLU A 103 24.91 2.22 -1.59
CA GLU A 103 25.08 3.63 -1.27
C GLU A 103 25.50 3.80 0.20
N ALA A 104 26.09 4.97 0.50
CA ALA A 104 26.51 5.30 1.86
C ALA A 104 25.31 5.78 2.69
N LEU A 105 24.98 5.05 3.75
CA LEU A 105 23.83 5.30 4.62
C LEU A 105 24.26 5.52 6.06
N ARG A 106 23.34 6.01 6.90
CA ARG A 106 23.50 6.04 8.38
C ARG A 106 22.64 5.01 9.10
N ASN A 107 21.64 4.45 8.43
CA ASN A 107 20.74 3.42 8.95
C ASN A 107 20.93 2.16 8.12
N HIS A 108 21.30 1.06 8.75
CA HIS A 108 21.70 -0.15 8.05
C HIS A 108 20.81 -1.32 8.44
N ARG A 109 20.47 -2.16 7.45
CA ARG A 109 19.53 -3.27 7.61
C ARG A 109 19.96 -4.47 6.80
N PHE A 110 20.21 -5.59 7.47
CA PHE A 110 20.50 -6.87 6.82
C PHE A 110 19.63 -7.97 7.41
N ASP A 111 19.06 -8.82 6.55
CA ASP A 111 18.37 -10.04 6.94
C ASP A 111 19.16 -11.24 6.41
N VAL A 112 19.85 -11.92 7.31
CA VAL A 112 20.85 -12.94 6.98
C VAL A 112 20.26 -14.33 7.17
N ALA A 113 20.10 -15.08 6.09
CA ALA A 113 19.60 -16.45 6.17
C ALA A 113 20.50 -17.34 7.03
N ALA A 114 19.89 -18.17 7.88
CA ALA A 114 20.61 -19.05 8.80
C ALA A 114 20.10 -20.50 8.71
N THR A 115 20.96 -21.45 9.10
CA THR A 115 20.63 -22.88 9.06
C THR A 115 19.83 -23.27 10.30
N PRO A 116 18.66 -23.93 10.17
CA PRO A 116 17.86 -24.37 11.32
C PRO A 116 18.63 -25.24 12.31
N GLY A 117 18.39 -25.02 13.61
CA GLY A 117 18.88 -25.89 14.68
C GLY A 117 20.35 -25.72 15.06
N GLN A 118 21.06 -24.76 14.46
CA GLN A 118 22.45 -24.44 14.80
C GLN A 118 22.59 -22.96 15.16
N ALA A 119 23.61 -22.62 15.96
CA ALA A 119 23.99 -21.23 16.13
C ALA A 119 24.50 -20.65 14.80
N HIS A 120 24.32 -19.35 14.62
CA HIS A 120 24.78 -18.61 13.45
C HIS A 120 25.71 -17.51 13.89
N PHE A 121 26.80 -17.29 13.15
CA PHE A 121 27.82 -16.30 13.47
C PHE A 121 27.81 -15.22 12.40
N LEU A 122 27.97 -13.96 12.81
CA LEU A 122 28.07 -12.85 11.88
C LEU A 122 29.02 -11.75 12.37
N GLN A 123 29.48 -10.93 11.44
CA GLN A 123 30.27 -9.73 11.71
C GLN A 123 29.84 -8.62 10.76
N VAL A 124 29.64 -7.42 11.31
CA VAL A 124 29.31 -6.21 10.53
C VAL A 124 30.61 -5.54 10.11
N HIS A 125 30.72 -5.15 8.85
CA HIS A 125 31.86 -4.42 8.30
C HIS A 125 31.39 -3.09 7.75
N VAL A 126 32.08 -2.02 8.13
CA VAL A 126 31.72 -0.64 7.82
C VAL A 126 32.87 0.02 7.08
N THR A 127 32.57 0.67 5.96
CA THR A 127 33.52 1.50 5.21
C THR A 127 32.97 2.92 5.12
N THR A 128 33.70 3.91 5.64
CA THR A 128 33.33 5.34 5.58
C THR A 128 34.55 6.18 5.18
N GLY A 129 34.45 6.89 4.07
CA GLY A 129 35.60 7.59 3.47
C GLY A 129 36.78 6.64 3.22
N MET A 130 37.91 6.89 3.87
CA MET A 130 39.11 6.03 3.83
C MET A 130 39.23 5.07 5.01
N GLN A 131 38.27 5.07 5.92
CA GLN A 131 38.31 4.25 7.14
C GLN A 131 37.45 3.00 6.96
N ALA A 132 37.95 1.88 7.47
CA ALA A 132 37.23 0.62 7.51
C ALA A 132 37.41 -0.03 8.88
N PHE A 133 36.32 -0.53 9.44
CA PHE A 133 36.30 -1.18 10.76
C PHE A 133 35.12 -2.16 10.84
N SER A 134 35.14 -3.03 11.85
CA SER A 134 34.16 -4.10 11.98
C SER A 134 33.68 -4.23 13.42
N SER A 135 32.49 -4.80 13.61
CA SER A 135 32.05 -5.27 14.92
C SER A 135 32.89 -6.47 15.38
N ASP A 136 32.72 -6.87 16.63
CA ASP A 136 33.07 -8.22 17.06
C ASP A 136 32.24 -9.26 16.28
N VAL A 137 32.72 -10.51 16.27
CA VAL A 137 31.93 -11.64 15.78
C VAL A 137 30.83 -11.95 16.79
N ILE A 138 29.59 -11.93 16.35
CA ILE A 138 28.40 -12.17 17.18
C ILE A 138 27.93 -13.59 16.94
N GLU A 139 27.72 -14.35 18.01
CA GLU A 139 27.05 -15.64 17.99
C GLU A 139 25.55 -15.48 18.30
N ILE A 140 24.70 -16.02 17.43
CA ILE A 140 23.25 -15.96 17.54
C ILE A 140 22.71 -17.37 17.65
N ALA A 141 22.04 -17.68 18.77
CA ALA A 141 21.37 -18.96 18.94
C ALA A 141 20.17 -19.12 17.99
N SER A 142 19.93 -20.34 17.51
CA SER A 142 18.72 -20.67 16.75
C SER A 142 17.47 -20.29 17.57
N PRO A 143 16.44 -19.69 16.93
CA PRO A 143 15.22 -19.34 17.62
C PRO A 143 14.49 -20.60 18.07
N LYS A 144 13.80 -20.51 19.22
CA LYS A 144 12.89 -21.57 19.68
C LYS A 144 11.75 -21.75 18.67
N PRO A 145 11.12 -22.94 18.58
CA PRO A 145 9.84 -23.10 17.88
C PRO A 145 8.78 -22.13 18.42
N PHE A 146 7.74 -21.86 17.63
CA PHE A 146 6.59 -21.12 18.15
C PHE A 146 5.94 -21.89 19.32
N PRO A 147 5.41 -21.18 20.34
CA PRO A 147 4.72 -21.82 21.45
C PRO A 147 3.49 -22.58 20.94
N THR A 148 3.04 -23.58 21.69
CA THR A 148 1.70 -24.16 21.51
C THR A 148 0.66 -23.23 22.13
N GLY A 149 -0.54 -23.19 21.57
CA GLY A 149 -1.68 -22.51 22.19
C GLY A 149 -2.09 -23.21 23.49
N SER A 150 -2.59 -22.44 24.46
CA SER A 150 -3.09 -22.94 25.73
C SER A 150 -4.55 -23.43 25.67
N GLU A 151 -5.30 -22.93 24.68
CA GLU A 151 -6.71 -23.27 24.50
C GLU A 151 -6.88 -24.66 23.88
N GLN A 152 -7.79 -25.45 24.43
CA GLN A 152 -8.18 -26.73 23.81
C GLN A 152 -9.02 -26.49 22.56
N ARG A 153 -10.03 -25.63 22.66
CA ARG A 153 -10.90 -25.20 21.56
C ARG A 153 -11.62 -23.91 21.92
N THR A 154 -11.56 -22.93 21.04
CA THR A 154 -12.30 -21.67 21.12
C THR A 154 -12.99 -21.43 19.78
N GLU A 155 -14.25 -21.00 19.82
CA GLU A 155 -15.04 -20.70 18.62
C GLU A 155 -15.41 -19.22 18.63
N ILE A 156 -15.13 -18.55 17.51
CA ILE A 156 -15.49 -17.16 17.27
C ILE A 156 -16.67 -17.16 16.29
N PRO A 157 -17.88 -16.76 16.73
CA PRO A 157 -18.98 -16.52 15.81
C PRO A 157 -18.65 -15.34 14.90
N LEU A 158 -18.84 -15.55 13.60
CA LEU A 158 -18.58 -14.56 12.55
C LEU A 158 -19.86 -14.27 11.77
N THR A 159 -20.00 -13.03 11.32
CA THR A 159 -21.11 -12.59 10.48
C THR A 159 -20.60 -11.99 9.17
N VAL A 160 -21.30 -12.28 8.08
CA VAL A 160 -21.11 -11.69 6.76
C VAL A 160 -22.44 -11.16 6.27
N HIS A 161 -22.49 -9.89 5.88
CA HIS A 161 -23.70 -9.26 5.36
C HIS A 161 -23.53 -8.93 3.87
N GLU A 162 -24.48 -9.39 3.06
CA GLU A 162 -24.60 -8.99 1.66
C GLU A 162 -25.43 -7.69 1.57
N THR A 163 -24.80 -6.58 1.18
CA THR A 163 -25.44 -5.25 1.17
C THR A 163 -25.81 -4.73 -0.23
N ALA A 164 -25.27 -5.35 -1.28
CA ALA A 164 -25.42 -4.88 -2.65
C ALA A 164 -26.65 -5.45 -3.38
N ASP A 165 -27.45 -6.29 -2.71
CA ASP A 165 -28.65 -6.95 -3.26
C ASP A 165 -28.37 -7.84 -4.48
N VAL A 166 -27.22 -8.51 -4.47
CA VAL A 166 -26.79 -9.42 -5.54
C VAL A 166 -26.28 -10.74 -4.98
N ALA A 167 -26.31 -11.80 -5.79
CA ALA A 167 -25.69 -13.05 -5.41
C ALA A 167 -24.17 -12.86 -5.33
N ARG A 168 -23.53 -13.40 -4.29
CA ARG A 168 -22.09 -13.28 -4.08
C ARG A 168 -21.46 -14.66 -4.02
N ASN A 169 -20.35 -14.79 -4.73
CA ASN A 169 -19.43 -15.90 -4.59
C ASN A 169 -18.05 -15.32 -4.83
N GLU A 170 -17.35 -14.94 -3.76
CA GLU A 170 -16.10 -14.20 -3.87
C GLU A 170 -15.13 -14.51 -2.72
N PRO A 171 -13.83 -14.23 -2.93
CA PRO A 171 -12.84 -14.33 -1.88
C PRO A 171 -13.07 -13.28 -0.80
N VAL A 172 -12.90 -13.68 0.46
CA VAL A 172 -12.87 -12.80 1.62
C VAL A 172 -11.53 -12.94 2.32
N THR A 173 -11.00 -11.82 2.80
CA THR A 173 -9.74 -11.78 3.56
C THR A 173 -9.96 -10.86 4.74
N PHE A 174 -9.87 -11.40 5.95
CA PHE A 174 -10.20 -10.68 7.17
C PHE A 174 -9.19 -10.98 8.28
N GLY A 175 -9.03 -10.02 9.18
CA GLY A 175 -8.14 -10.12 10.32
C GLY A 175 -8.94 -10.25 11.62
N LEU A 176 -8.51 -11.14 12.51
CA LEU A 176 -9.06 -11.25 13.85
C LEU A 176 -7.94 -11.14 14.89
N PRO A 177 -8.15 -10.36 15.95
CA PRO A 177 -7.25 -10.39 17.08
C PRO A 177 -7.46 -11.70 17.87
N ILE A 178 -6.37 -12.28 18.35
CA ILE A 178 -6.36 -13.52 19.13
C ILE A 178 -5.75 -13.25 20.50
N PRO A 179 -6.37 -13.74 21.60
CA PRO A 179 -5.85 -13.53 22.95
C PRO A 179 -4.42 -14.05 23.11
N GLN A 180 -3.64 -13.35 23.94
CA GLN A 180 -2.30 -13.77 24.28
C GLN A 180 -2.31 -15.18 24.89
N GLY A 181 -1.40 -16.05 24.44
CA GLY A 181 -1.33 -17.44 24.90
C GLY A 181 -2.27 -18.40 24.16
N ALA A 182 -3.23 -17.92 23.37
CA ALA A 182 -4.34 -18.76 22.92
C ALA A 182 -4.04 -19.57 21.65
N LEU A 183 -3.32 -18.98 20.68
CA LEU A 183 -2.99 -19.63 19.40
C LEU A 183 -1.49 -19.57 19.11
N GLY A 184 -0.85 -20.72 19.00
CA GLY A 184 0.57 -20.82 18.67
C GLY A 184 0.86 -20.75 17.16
N HIS A 185 0.20 -21.64 16.42
CA HIS A 185 0.38 -21.84 14.98
C HIS A 185 -0.82 -21.31 14.20
N PRO A 186 -0.64 -20.48 13.15
CA PRO A 186 -1.75 -19.84 12.43
C PRO A 186 -2.66 -20.84 11.70
N ASP A 187 -2.16 -22.02 11.36
CA ASP A 187 -2.95 -23.07 10.72
C ASP A 187 -3.72 -23.99 11.69
N ALA A 188 -3.56 -23.83 13.02
CA ALA A 188 -4.35 -24.56 14.01
C ALA A 188 -5.76 -23.95 14.17
N ILE A 189 -6.42 -23.72 13.03
CA ILE A 189 -7.75 -23.11 12.92
C ILE A 189 -8.63 -23.89 11.96
N ALA A 190 -9.94 -23.72 12.07
CA ALA A 190 -10.93 -24.21 11.13
C ALA A 190 -11.94 -23.09 10.83
N PHE A 191 -12.11 -22.74 9.56
CA PHE A 191 -13.13 -21.79 9.11
C PHE A 191 -14.35 -22.56 8.60
N LEU A 192 -15.53 -22.30 9.14
CA LEU A 192 -16.70 -23.18 9.04
C LEU A 192 -17.98 -22.44 8.60
N ASP A 193 -18.79 -23.09 7.76
CA ASP A 193 -20.20 -22.78 7.48
C ASP A 193 -21.06 -23.93 8.03
N GLY A 194 -21.57 -23.77 9.26
CA GLY A 194 -22.13 -24.87 10.04
C GLY A 194 -21.07 -25.95 10.34
N GLU A 195 -21.33 -27.19 9.93
CA GLU A 195 -20.38 -28.30 10.06
C GLU A 195 -19.38 -28.39 8.89
N LYS A 196 -19.58 -27.60 7.82
CA LYS A 196 -18.77 -27.68 6.61
C LYS A 196 -17.54 -26.79 6.74
N ALA A 197 -16.35 -27.38 6.60
CA ALA A 197 -15.12 -26.62 6.48
C ALA A 197 -15.06 -25.84 5.16
N ILE A 198 -14.73 -24.55 5.27
CA ILE A 198 -14.37 -23.66 4.17
C ILE A 198 -12.84 -23.76 4.02
N PRO A 199 -12.31 -24.12 2.83
CA PRO A 199 -10.88 -24.03 2.57
C PRO A 199 -10.37 -22.61 2.84
N ALA A 200 -9.34 -22.50 3.68
CA ALA A 200 -8.81 -21.22 4.12
C ALA A 200 -7.29 -21.25 4.21
N GLN A 201 -6.67 -20.13 3.88
CA GLN A 201 -5.24 -19.87 4.06
C GLN A 201 -5.05 -18.83 5.14
N ASN A 202 -4.13 -19.10 6.06
CA ASN A 202 -3.99 -18.36 7.31
C ASN A 202 -2.56 -17.85 7.50
N ARG A 203 -2.43 -16.72 8.21
CA ARG A 203 -1.14 -16.11 8.49
C ARG A 203 -1.19 -15.32 9.79
N ALA A 204 -0.15 -15.43 10.63
CA ALA A 204 0.05 -14.45 11.69
C ALA A 204 0.56 -13.14 11.09
N LEU A 205 -0.16 -12.03 11.29
CA LEU A 205 0.28 -10.69 10.92
C LEU A 205 1.18 -10.08 12.00
N VAL A 206 0.80 -10.33 13.25
CA VAL A 206 1.48 -9.83 14.44
C VAL A 206 1.45 -10.92 15.49
N ARG A 207 2.52 -11.02 16.28
CA ARG A 207 2.64 -11.93 17.43
C ARG A 207 2.79 -11.16 18.73
N TRP A 208 2.35 -11.77 19.82
CA TRP A 208 2.58 -11.29 21.19
C TRP A 208 4.06 -11.47 21.60
N PRO A 209 4.51 -10.83 22.71
CA PRO A 209 5.87 -11.04 23.23
C PRO A 209 6.20 -12.50 23.56
N ASP A 210 5.19 -13.31 23.93
CA ASP A 210 5.35 -14.76 24.14
C ASP A 210 5.39 -15.57 22.83
N ARG A 211 5.31 -14.89 21.67
CA ARG A 211 5.30 -15.41 20.30
C ARG A 211 4.03 -16.14 19.86
N THR A 212 2.96 -16.11 20.65
CA THR A 212 1.62 -16.52 20.17
C THR A 212 1.06 -15.51 19.19
N VAL A 213 0.09 -15.93 18.36
CA VAL A 213 -0.56 -15.09 17.35
C VAL A 213 -1.36 -14.00 18.07
N LYS A 214 -1.10 -12.74 17.71
CA LYS A 214 -1.86 -11.57 18.19
C LYS A 214 -2.91 -11.13 17.19
N TRP A 215 -2.57 -11.14 15.90
CA TRP A 215 -3.46 -10.84 14.80
C TRP A 215 -3.35 -11.93 13.74
N LEU A 216 -4.44 -12.65 13.51
CA LEU A 216 -4.56 -13.70 12.51
C LEU A 216 -5.22 -13.13 11.26
N LEU A 217 -4.62 -13.34 10.10
CA LEU A 217 -5.26 -13.14 8.81
C LEU A 217 -5.82 -14.48 8.33
N VAL A 218 -7.08 -14.47 7.90
CA VAL A 218 -7.76 -15.62 7.29
C VAL A 218 -8.25 -15.22 5.90
N SER A 219 -7.95 -16.05 4.91
CA SER A 219 -8.41 -15.87 3.53
C SER A 219 -9.16 -17.11 3.07
N GLY A 220 -10.40 -16.95 2.63
CA GLY A 220 -11.25 -18.04 2.16
C GLY A 220 -12.26 -17.55 1.12
N ARG A 221 -13.18 -18.40 0.71
CA ARG A 221 -14.22 -18.06 -0.27
C ARG A 221 -15.61 -18.32 0.31
N VAL A 222 -16.49 -17.34 0.22
CA VAL A 222 -17.85 -17.41 0.79
C VAL A 222 -18.90 -17.20 -0.30
N GLU A 223 -20.05 -17.82 -0.10
CA GLU A 223 -21.21 -17.71 -0.98
C GLU A 223 -22.40 -17.16 -0.20
N LEU A 224 -23.06 -16.13 -0.74
CA LEU A 224 -24.24 -15.49 -0.15
C LEU A 224 -25.31 -15.24 -1.22
N LYS A 225 -26.57 -15.37 -0.82
CA LYS A 225 -27.72 -14.88 -1.59
C LYS A 225 -27.87 -13.36 -1.43
N PRO A 226 -28.59 -12.67 -2.34
CA PRO A 226 -28.92 -11.24 -2.17
C PRO A 226 -29.49 -10.96 -0.78
N LYS A 227 -29.00 -9.89 -0.13
CA LYS A 227 -29.43 -9.44 1.22
C LYS A 227 -29.27 -10.48 2.34
N GLN A 228 -28.50 -11.55 2.12
CA GLN A 228 -28.30 -12.57 3.14
C GLN A 228 -27.38 -12.05 4.24
N ILE A 229 -27.77 -12.31 5.49
CA ILE A 229 -26.85 -12.33 6.63
C ILE A 229 -26.45 -13.80 6.85
N LYS A 230 -25.15 -14.09 6.73
CA LYS A 230 -24.60 -15.43 6.92
C LYS A 230 -23.79 -15.50 8.21
N ASN A 231 -24.07 -16.52 9.02
CA ASN A 231 -23.30 -16.85 10.21
C ASN A 231 -22.24 -17.90 9.84
N LEU A 232 -20.99 -17.64 10.23
CA LEU A 232 -19.84 -18.51 10.05
C LEU A 232 -19.16 -18.70 11.41
N THR A 233 -18.22 -19.65 11.50
CA THR A 233 -17.44 -19.87 12.72
C THR A 233 -15.96 -19.95 12.37
N LEU A 234 -15.11 -19.27 13.14
CA LEU A 234 -13.67 -19.58 13.18
C LEU A 234 -13.38 -20.30 14.49
N ALA A 235 -13.01 -21.56 14.41
CA ALA A 235 -12.56 -22.34 15.55
C ALA A 235 -11.03 -22.39 15.59
N PHE A 236 -10.42 -22.36 16.77
CA PHE A 236 -8.97 -22.53 16.95
C PHE A 236 -8.67 -23.22 18.29
N GLY A 237 -7.56 -23.94 18.38
CA GLY A 237 -7.16 -24.64 19.61
C GLY A 237 -6.33 -25.89 19.38
N GLY A 238 -5.91 -26.55 20.45
CA GLY A 238 -5.09 -27.76 20.42
C GLY A 238 -5.80 -28.99 19.83
N ASP A 239 -7.14 -29.03 19.82
CA ASP A 239 -7.92 -30.10 19.20
C ASP A 239 -7.99 -29.99 17.67
N ILE A 240 -7.80 -28.78 17.14
CA ILE A 240 -7.74 -28.50 15.72
C ILE A 240 -6.31 -28.72 15.25
N LYS A 241 -6.10 -29.89 14.63
CA LYS A 241 -4.84 -30.18 13.98
C LYS A 241 -4.65 -29.21 12.82
N PRO A 242 -3.48 -28.57 12.69
CA PRO A 242 -3.13 -27.86 11.48
C PRO A 242 -3.42 -28.75 10.28
N GLN A 243 -4.34 -28.32 9.43
CA GLN A 243 -4.42 -28.91 8.11
C GLN A 243 -3.13 -28.48 7.42
N LYS A 244 -2.17 -29.41 7.30
CA LYS A 244 -1.16 -29.26 6.26
C LYS A 244 -1.96 -29.12 4.98
N ASP A 245 -1.92 -27.95 4.37
CA ASP A 245 -2.41 -27.74 3.02
C ASP A 245 -1.79 -28.86 2.15
N SER A 246 -2.59 -29.90 1.86
CA SER A 246 -2.16 -30.98 0.98
C SER A 246 -2.22 -30.52 -0.48
N ALA A 247 -2.85 -29.36 -0.72
CA ALA A 247 -2.84 -28.67 -1.98
C ALA A 247 -1.56 -27.85 -2.11
N ASP A 248 -0.83 -28.09 -3.19
CA ASP A 248 0.29 -27.24 -3.58
C ASP A 248 -0.16 -25.78 -3.73
N SER A 249 0.79 -24.84 -3.59
CA SER A 249 0.57 -23.44 -3.95
C SER A 249 -0.07 -23.30 -5.35
N LEU A 250 -0.93 -22.30 -5.54
CA LEU A 250 -1.47 -21.97 -6.88
C LEU A 250 -0.37 -21.51 -7.85
N LEU A 251 0.77 -21.07 -7.31
CA LEU A 251 1.92 -20.59 -8.06
C LEU A 251 2.82 -21.75 -8.53
N ARG A 252 3.28 -21.63 -9.77
CA ARG A 252 4.35 -22.43 -10.38
C ARG A 252 5.42 -21.50 -10.95
N GLU A 253 6.67 -21.79 -10.63
CA GLU A 253 7.82 -21.01 -11.09
C GLU A 253 8.65 -21.84 -12.08
N SER A 254 9.02 -21.23 -13.22
CA SER A 254 9.90 -21.84 -14.21
C SER A 254 10.81 -20.78 -14.82
N GLY A 255 12.07 -20.73 -14.37
CA GLY A 255 12.99 -19.65 -14.72
C GLY A 255 12.44 -18.30 -14.29
N ASN A 256 12.21 -17.39 -15.24
CA ASN A 256 11.60 -16.09 -14.99
C ASN A 256 10.06 -16.11 -15.04
N SER A 257 9.43 -17.21 -15.43
CA SER A 257 7.98 -17.28 -15.57
C SER A 257 7.31 -17.62 -14.24
N LEU A 258 6.37 -16.78 -13.81
CA LEU A 258 5.45 -17.01 -12.71
C LEU A 258 4.08 -17.33 -13.30
N SER A 259 3.55 -18.53 -13.05
CA SER A 259 2.22 -18.96 -13.50
C SER A 259 1.35 -19.26 -12.29
N VAL A 260 0.22 -18.57 -12.15
CA VAL A 260 -0.78 -18.81 -11.11
C VAL A 260 -2.04 -19.35 -11.77
N ASP A 261 -2.48 -20.53 -11.36
CA ASP A 261 -3.74 -21.12 -11.82
C ASP A 261 -4.76 -21.11 -10.68
N THR A 262 -5.82 -20.32 -10.86
CA THR A 262 -6.94 -20.23 -9.90
C THR A 262 -7.97 -21.34 -10.11
N GLY A 263 -7.83 -22.18 -11.14
CA GLY A 263 -8.82 -23.13 -11.62
C GLY A 263 -9.89 -22.52 -12.55
N LYS A 264 -10.05 -21.19 -12.55
CA LYS A 264 -10.94 -20.44 -13.46
C LYS A 264 -10.17 -19.55 -14.44
N THR A 265 -8.99 -19.10 -14.04
CA THR A 265 -8.15 -18.15 -14.78
C THR A 265 -6.69 -18.46 -14.49
N ARG A 266 -5.89 -18.41 -15.54
CA ARG A 266 -4.44 -18.57 -15.49
C ARG A 266 -3.79 -17.21 -15.70
N PHE A 267 -3.01 -16.77 -14.73
CA PHE A 267 -2.20 -15.57 -14.78
C PHE A 267 -0.75 -15.98 -15.02
N VAL A 268 -0.11 -15.36 -16.01
CA VAL A 268 1.31 -15.56 -16.29
C VAL A 268 2.02 -14.22 -16.27
N LEU A 269 3.15 -14.15 -15.58
CA LEU A 269 3.99 -12.97 -15.50
C LEU A 269 5.46 -13.35 -15.66
N ASP A 270 6.20 -12.57 -16.45
CA ASP A 270 7.65 -12.66 -16.54
C ASP A 270 8.30 -11.75 -15.47
N ARG A 271 9.07 -12.36 -14.57
CA ARG A 271 9.69 -11.71 -13.40
C ARG A 271 10.67 -10.59 -13.78
N LYS A 272 11.27 -10.66 -14.97
CA LYS A 272 12.28 -9.70 -15.43
C LYS A 272 11.64 -8.45 -16.03
N THR A 273 10.54 -8.63 -16.77
CA THR A 273 9.91 -7.55 -17.54
C THR A 273 8.61 -7.05 -16.92
N GLY A 274 8.02 -7.81 -15.98
CA GLY A 274 6.70 -7.57 -15.43
C GLY A 274 5.55 -7.75 -16.42
N THR A 275 5.84 -8.17 -17.66
CA THR A 275 4.83 -8.40 -18.70
C THR A 275 4.19 -9.76 -18.55
N GLY A 276 2.97 -9.92 -19.05
CA GLY A 276 2.22 -11.15 -18.83
C GLY A 276 0.88 -11.25 -19.52
N THR A 277 0.13 -12.30 -19.22
CA THR A 277 -1.19 -12.61 -19.77
C THR A 277 -2.17 -13.06 -18.69
N ILE A 278 -3.45 -12.82 -18.98
CA ILE A 278 -4.60 -13.40 -18.29
C ILE A 278 -5.29 -14.31 -19.28
N GLU A 279 -5.48 -15.57 -18.92
CA GLU A 279 -5.98 -16.62 -19.80
C GLU A 279 -7.11 -17.39 -19.11
N THR A 280 -8.02 -17.94 -19.90
CA THR A 280 -9.02 -18.92 -19.46
C THR A 280 -8.92 -20.17 -20.32
N ALA A 281 -9.66 -21.22 -19.99
CA ALA A 281 -9.76 -22.41 -20.84
C ALA A 281 -10.21 -22.10 -22.29
N ALA A 282 -10.94 -20.99 -22.49
CA ALA A 282 -11.35 -20.55 -23.82
C ALA A 282 -10.30 -19.68 -24.54
N GLY A 283 -9.14 -19.41 -23.93
CA GLY A 283 -8.02 -18.66 -24.51
C GLY A 283 -7.69 -17.34 -23.80
N LEU A 284 -6.87 -16.51 -24.45
CA LEU A 284 -6.39 -15.22 -23.96
C LEU A 284 -7.56 -14.26 -23.65
N VAL A 285 -7.54 -13.66 -22.47
CA VAL A 285 -8.44 -12.59 -22.03
C VAL A 285 -7.83 -11.24 -22.36
N SER A 286 -6.62 -10.98 -21.85
CA SER A 286 -5.84 -9.77 -22.13
C SER A 286 -4.36 -10.00 -21.80
N LYS A 287 -3.50 -9.10 -22.28
CA LYS A 287 -2.19 -8.89 -21.62
C LYS A 287 -2.38 -8.23 -20.25
N LEU A 288 -1.38 -8.34 -19.38
CA LEU A 288 -1.32 -7.52 -18.17
C LEU A 288 -1.26 -6.02 -18.53
N PRO A 289 -1.78 -5.14 -17.66
CA PRO A 289 -1.88 -3.73 -18.00
C PRO A 289 -0.52 -3.06 -18.08
N GLN A 290 -0.40 -2.12 -19.01
CA GLN A 290 0.71 -1.18 -19.07
C GLN A 290 0.31 0.12 -18.36
N SER A 291 1.07 0.52 -17.33
CA SER A 291 0.96 1.85 -16.75
C SER A 291 1.61 2.85 -17.71
N ARG A 292 0.87 3.83 -18.21
CA ARG A 292 1.31 4.82 -19.20
C ARG A 292 1.07 6.22 -18.66
N LEU A 293 2.14 6.97 -18.49
CA LEU A 293 2.11 8.33 -17.96
C LEU A 293 2.42 9.33 -19.08
N THR A 294 1.71 10.45 -19.11
CA THR A 294 1.94 11.55 -20.05
C THR A 294 2.39 12.78 -19.26
N SER A 295 3.55 13.35 -19.59
CA SER A 295 4.05 14.59 -18.99
C SER A 295 3.27 15.81 -19.47
N THR A 296 3.49 16.96 -18.83
CA THR A 296 2.81 18.23 -19.12
C THR A 296 3.03 18.72 -20.57
N ASP A 297 4.18 18.42 -21.16
CA ASP A 297 4.53 18.72 -22.55
C ASP A 297 4.06 17.65 -23.56
N GLY A 298 3.38 16.60 -23.08
CA GLY A 298 2.79 15.56 -23.93
C GLY A 298 3.70 14.37 -24.24
N HIS A 299 4.92 14.31 -23.71
CA HIS A 299 5.75 13.12 -23.84
C HIS A 299 5.18 11.94 -23.05
N VAL A 300 5.32 10.74 -23.63
CA VAL A 300 4.80 9.50 -23.05
C VAL A 300 5.92 8.72 -22.39
N PHE A 301 5.68 8.36 -21.13
CA PHE A 301 6.52 7.50 -20.30
C PHE A 301 5.79 6.19 -20.04
N ASN A 302 6.45 5.05 -20.27
CA ASN A 302 5.87 3.74 -20.02
C ASN A 302 6.45 3.14 -18.75
N GLY A 303 5.59 2.53 -17.93
CA GLY A 303 5.99 1.79 -16.75
C GLY A 303 6.94 0.65 -17.12
N HIS A 304 8.18 0.74 -16.64
CA HIS A 304 9.20 -0.29 -16.73
C HIS A 304 9.29 -0.98 -15.37
N VAL A 305 9.03 -2.30 -15.34
CA VAL A 305 9.15 -3.06 -14.10
C VAL A 305 10.62 -3.39 -13.86
N GLU A 306 11.07 -3.07 -12.65
CA GLU A 306 12.45 -3.26 -12.18
C GLU A 306 12.55 -4.44 -11.22
N SER A 307 11.49 -4.72 -10.47
CA SER A 307 11.45 -5.85 -9.56
C SER A 307 10.07 -6.48 -9.47
N VAL A 308 10.06 -7.81 -9.31
CA VAL A 308 8.86 -8.61 -9.10
C VAL A 308 9.09 -9.52 -7.90
N THR A 309 8.24 -9.38 -6.88
CA THR A 309 8.29 -10.11 -5.63
C THR A 309 7.00 -10.90 -5.44
N VAL A 310 7.13 -12.16 -5.01
CA VAL A 310 5.99 -12.97 -4.56
C VAL A 310 5.83 -12.70 -3.07
N GLU A 311 4.79 -11.96 -2.68
CA GLU A 311 4.51 -11.62 -1.27
C GLU A 311 3.82 -12.79 -0.55
N GLU A 312 2.99 -13.55 -1.28
CA GLU A 312 2.28 -14.72 -0.75
C GLU A 312 2.19 -15.82 -1.81
N SER A 313 2.43 -17.07 -1.40
CA SER A 313 2.36 -18.26 -2.26
C SER A 313 1.70 -19.40 -1.49
N GLY A 314 0.38 -19.51 -1.59
CA GLY A 314 -0.37 -20.58 -0.94
C GLY A 314 -1.50 -21.14 -1.81
N SER A 315 -2.23 -22.09 -1.25
CA SER A 315 -3.24 -22.87 -1.98
C SER A 315 -4.55 -22.10 -2.23
N GLN A 316 -4.84 -21.07 -1.42
CA GLN A 316 -6.06 -20.27 -1.55
C GLN A 316 -5.78 -18.88 -2.10
N ARG A 317 -4.59 -18.32 -1.85
CA ARG A 317 -4.25 -16.94 -2.20
C ARG A 317 -2.78 -16.78 -2.57
N VAL A 318 -2.56 -16.11 -3.69
CA VAL A 318 -1.23 -15.69 -4.16
C VAL A 318 -1.24 -14.18 -4.33
N VAL A 319 -0.16 -13.54 -3.87
CA VAL A 319 0.04 -12.09 -4.01
C VAL A 319 1.38 -11.82 -4.67
N ILE A 320 1.36 -11.08 -5.78
CA ILE A 320 2.56 -10.72 -6.56
C ILE A 320 2.64 -9.21 -6.65
N LEU A 321 3.79 -8.64 -6.29
CA LEU A 321 4.09 -7.23 -6.36
C LEU A 321 5.11 -6.96 -7.47
N ALA A 322 4.75 -6.13 -8.44
CA ALA A 322 5.67 -5.57 -9.43
C ALA A 322 5.92 -4.09 -9.13
N ARG A 323 7.18 -3.65 -9.15
CA ARG A 323 7.59 -2.26 -8.91
C ARG A 323 8.46 -1.75 -10.04
N GLY A 324 8.41 -0.46 -10.30
CA GLY A 324 9.40 0.23 -11.13
C GLY A 324 8.98 1.65 -11.44
N HIS A 325 9.50 2.22 -12.53
CA HIS A 325 9.30 3.63 -12.87
C HIS A 325 8.72 3.83 -14.26
N HIS A 326 8.03 4.95 -14.47
CA HIS A 326 7.66 5.41 -15.79
C HIS A 326 8.88 6.03 -16.47
N LEU A 327 9.41 5.37 -17.50
CA LEU A 327 10.60 5.79 -18.24
C LEU A 327 10.22 6.35 -19.62
N ASP A 328 10.94 7.38 -20.08
CA ASP A 328 10.87 7.84 -21.46
C ASP A 328 11.68 6.95 -22.42
N LYS A 329 11.89 7.41 -23.66
CA LYS A 329 12.71 6.71 -24.66
C LYS A 329 14.21 6.72 -24.34
N ALA A 330 14.70 7.69 -23.57
CA ALA A 330 16.09 7.79 -23.14
C ALA A 330 16.37 6.94 -21.89
N GLY A 331 15.32 6.52 -21.17
CA GLY A 331 15.41 5.77 -19.92
C GLY A 331 15.29 6.66 -18.68
N GLU A 332 14.92 7.92 -18.83
CA GLU A 332 14.80 8.87 -17.71
C GLU A 332 13.48 8.67 -16.97
N PRO A 333 13.49 8.54 -15.63
CA PRO A 333 12.30 8.28 -14.84
C PRO A 333 11.48 9.54 -14.53
N LEU A 334 10.15 9.41 -14.54
CA LEU A 334 9.24 10.48 -14.09
C LEU A 334 8.59 10.20 -12.74
N PHE A 335 7.94 9.06 -12.57
CA PHE A 335 7.28 8.64 -11.32
C PHE A 335 7.43 7.13 -11.12
N GLY A 336 7.63 6.70 -9.88
CA GLY A 336 7.52 5.30 -9.47
C GLY A 336 6.09 4.78 -9.53
N PHE A 337 5.95 3.45 -9.61
CA PHE A 337 4.68 2.77 -9.48
C PHE A 337 4.80 1.38 -8.86
N GLU A 338 3.72 0.95 -8.20
CA GLU A 338 3.49 -0.45 -7.83
C GLU A 338 2.27 -1.01 -8.55
N LEU A 339 2.35 -2.28 -8.96
CA LEU A 339 1.21 -3.11 -9.35
C LEU A 339 1.20 -4.35 -8.45
N ARG A 340 0.19 -4.45 -7.57
CA ARG A 340 0.01 -5.61 -6.68
C ARG A 340 -1.19 -6.44 -7.13
N TYR A 341 -0.94 -7.69 -7.52
CA TYR A 341 -1.94 -8.63 -8.01
C TYR A 341 -2.34 -9.60 -6.90
N PHE A 342 -3.64 -9.71 -6.66
CA PHE A 342 -4.23 -10.65 -5.71
C PHE A 342 -5.05 -11.70 -6.45
N LEU A 343 -4.61 -12.95 -6.38
CA LEU A 343 -5.22 -14.09 -7.06
C LEU A 343 -5.72 -15.09 -6.03
N HIS A 344 -6.94 -15.59 -6.21
CA HIS A 344 -7.59 -16.48 -5.26
C HIS A 344 -8.10 -17.76 -5.93
N ALA A 345 -8.01 -18.89 -5.23
CA ALA A 345 -8.52 -20.16 -5.70
C ALA A 345 -10.02 -20.07 -6.05
N GLY A 346 -10.39 -20.66 -7.18
CA GLY A 346 -11.76 -20.69 -7.71
C GLY A 346 -12.29 -19.35 -8.22
N ASP A 347 -11.49 -18.28 -8.21
CA ASP A 347 -11.91 -16.95 -8.61
C ASP A 347 -11.46 -16.61 -10.03
N PRO A 348 -12.36 -16.20 -10.96
CA PRO A 348 -11.96 -15.78 -12.30
C PRO A 348 -11.36 -14.37 -12.33
N PHE A 349 -11.57 -13.57 -11.28
CA PHE A 349 -11.11 -12.19 -11.22
C PHE A 349 -9.82 -12.05 -10.42
N ILE A 350 -9.04 -11.05 -10.81
CA ILE A 350 -7.79 -10.64 -10.17
C ILE A 350 -8.02 -9.23 -9.66
N ARG A 351 -7.80 -9.02 -8.36
CA ARG A 351 -7.73 -7.66 -7.83
C ARG A 351 -6.33 -7.10 -8.13
N VAL A 352 -6.28 -5.86 -8.58
CA VAL A 352 -5.04 -5.12 -8.85
C VAL A 352 -5.06 -3.83 -8.08
N ASP A 353 -4.07 -3.64 -7.22
CA ASP A 353 -3.77 -2.32 -6.67
C ASP A 353 -2.71 -1.67 -7.56
N HIS A 354 -3.04 -0.51 -8.14
CA HIS A 354 -2.06 0.39 -8.77
C HIS A 354 -1.72 1.49 -7.77
N ILE A 355 -0.44 1.73 -7.52
CA ILE A 355 0.04 2.80 -6.65
C ILE A 355 0.95 3.70 -7.48
N LEU A 356 0.59 4.98 -7.63
CA LEU A 356 1.51 6.01 -8.15
C LEU A 356 2.38 6.51 -7.01
N GLN A 357 3.69 6.63 -7.24
CA GLN A 357 4.67 7.08 -6.25
C GLN A 357 5.47 8.27 -6.79
N HIS A 358 5.52 9.37 -6.04
CA HIS A 358 6.47 10.44 -6.29
C HIS A 358 7.70 10.28 -5.40
N ASP A 359 8.58 9.37 -5.78
CA ASP A 359 9.78 8.96 -5.04
C ASP A 359 11.09 9.55 -5.58
N ILE A 360 11.05 10.17 -6.76
CA ILE A 360 12.22 10.83 -7.36
C ILE A 360 12.57 12.10 -6.56
N VAL A 361 13.69 12.02 -5.83
CA VAL A 361 14.32 13.14 -5.11
C VAL A 361 15.78 13.26 -5.51
N SER A 362 16.32 14.48 -5.57
CA SER A 362 17.74 14.73 -5.83
C SER A 362 18.36 15.67 -4.79
N ALA A 363 19.66 15.51 -4.53
CA ALA A 363 20.37 16.27 -3.49
C ALA A 363 20.47 17.78 -3.80
N ASP A 364 20.25 18.18 -5.04
CA ASP A 364 20.25 19.55 -5.54
C ASP A 364 18.85 20.17 -5.61
N MET A 365 17.80 19.45 -5.23
CA MET A 365 16.44 19.99 -5.14
C MET A 365 16.39 21.21 -4.23
N LYS A 366 15.79 22.29 -4.74
CA LYS A 366 15.45 23.50 -3.98
C LYS A 366 14.00 23.46 -3.55
N TYR A 367 13.65 24.33 -2.62
CA TYR A 367 12.25 24.55 -2.23
C TYR A 367 11.40 24.88 -3.48
N GLY A 368 10.34 24.11 -3.70
CA GLY A 368 9.48 24.16 -4.86
C GLY A 368 9.72 23.01 -5.85
N ASP A 369 10.94 22.49 -5.94
CA ASP A 369 11.30 21.41 -6.88
C ASP A 369 10.66 20.06 -6.48
N GLU A 370 10.16 19.96 -5.24
CA GLU A 370 9.45 18.77 -4.79
C GLU A 370 8.05 18.63 -5.42
N MET A 371 7.57 19.64 -6.14
CA MET A 371 6.26 19.61 -6.81
C MET A 371 6.44 19.19 -8.26
N LYS A 372 5.97 17.98 -8.60
CA LYS A 372 6.09 17.42 -9.94
C LYS A 372 4.73 17.27 -10.58
N SER A 373 4.62 17.76 -11.82
CA SER A 373 3.37 17.75 -12.56
C SER A 373 3.38 16.73 -13.69
N PHE A 374 2.21 16.19 -14.00
CA PHE A 374 1.98 15.35 -15.18
C PHE A 374 0.57 15.56 -15.70
N ARG A 375 0.36 15.24 -16.98
CA ARG A 375 -0.90 15.49 -17.68
C ARG A 375 -1.90 14.35 -17.55
N ALA A 376 -1.42 13.11 -17.58
CA ALA A 376 -2.28 11.94 -17.46
C ALA A 376 -1.55 10.69 -16.99
N LEU A 377 -2.31 9.76 -16.43
CA LEU A 377 -1.89 8.39 -16.14
C LEU A 377 -3.02 7.43 -16.49
N ASP A 378 -2.74 6.56 -17.45
CA ASP A 378 -3.65 5.52 -17.93
C ASP A 378 -3.11 4.12 -17.59
N LEU A 379 -4.00 3.24 -17.15
CA LEU A 379 -3.74 1.82 -17.09
C LEU A 379 -4.33 1.15 -18.33
N VAL A 380 -3.47 0.72 -19.26
CA VAL A 380 -3.85 0.31 -20.61
C VAL A 380 -3.89 -1.21 -20.73
N PHE A 381 -5.04 -1.76 -21.11
CA PHE A 381 -5.26 -3.19 -21.29
C PHE A 381 -5.34 -3.55 -22.78
N SER A 382 -4.34 -4.27 -23.29
CA SER A 382 -4.37 -4.79 -24.66
C SER A 382 -5.32 -5.98 -24.76
N THR A 383 -6.43 -5.79 -25.49
CA THR A 383 -7.50 -6.81 -25.67
C THR A 383 -7.62 -7.30 -27.11
N GLY A 384 -6.94 -6.65 -28.06
CA GLY A 384 -7.04 -6.96 -29.48
C GLY A 384 -8.41 -6.61 -30.10
N THR A 385 -9.24 -5.87 -29.36
CA THR A 385 -10.58 -5.43 -29.80
C THR A 385 -10.60 -3.91 -29.89
N ASP A 386 -11.21 -3.41 -30.96
CA ASP A 386 -11.51 -1.99 -31.12
C ASP A 386 -12.84 -1.68 -30.43
N GLY A 387 -12.84 -0.70 -29.53
CA GLY A 387 -14.04 -0.30 -28.80
C GLY A 387 -14.19 -0.94 -27.42
N ALA A 388 -15.04 -0.35 -26.58
CA ALA A 388 -15.34 -0.84 -25.25
C ALA A 388 -16.81 -0.56 -24.90
N ASN A 389 -17.44 -1.42 -24.11
CA ASN A 389 -18.74 -1.16 -23.52
C ASN A 389 -18.55 -0.70 -22.07
N VAL A 390 -19.18 0.41 -21.68
CA VAL A 390 -19.10 0.98 -20.33
C VAL A 390 -20.47 1.00 -19.66
N ALA A 391 -20.50 0.85 -18.34
CA ALA A 391 -21.70 1.09 -17.53
C ALA A 391 -21.93 2.59 -17.37
N LEU A 392 -23.16 3.04 -17.59
CA LEU A 392 -23.60 4.41 -17.28
C LEU A 392 -24.32 4.49 -15.94
N ASP A 393 -25.00 3.40 -15.57
CA ASP A 393 -25.61 3.11 -14.29
C ASP A 393 -25.85 1.60 -14.21
N GLU A 394 -26.65 1.14 -13.24
CA GLU A 394 -27.02 -0.27 -13.04
C GLU A 394 -27.63 -0.93 -14.29
N LYS A 395 -28.39 -0.18 -15.10
CA LYS A 395 -29.22 -0.74 -16.19
C LYS A 395 -28.71 -0.36 -17.58
N ARG A 396 -28.08 0.81 -17.71
CA ARG A 396 -27.70 1.39 -18.99
C ARG A 396 -26.23 1.15 -19.28
N LYS A 397 -25.96 0.77 -20.53
CA LYS A 397 -24.62 0.56 -21.07
C LYS A 397 -24.43 1.46 -22.29
N HIS A 398 -23.19 1.81 -22.58
CA HIS A 398 -22.83 2.58 -23.76
C HIS A 398 -21.62 1.96 -24.47
N SER A 399 -21.65 1.92 -25.79
CA SER A 399 -20.52 1.46 -26.60
C SER A 399 -19.67 2.67 -27.01
N LEU A 400 -18.39 2.62 -26.67
CA LEU A 400 -17.37 3.57 -27.07
C LEU A 400 -16.65 3.05 -28.32
N ALA A 401 -16.59 3.86 -29.36
CA ALA A 401 -15.72 3.64 -30.51
C ALA A 401 -14.25 4.00 -30.18
N PRO A 402 -13.25 3.53 -30.94
CA PRO A 402 -11.86 3.93 -30.73
C PRO A 402 -11.69 5.46 -30.73
N GLY A 403 -11.04 5.99 -29.68
CA GLY A 403 -10.87 7.43 -29.43
C GLY A 403 -11.95 8.04 -28.55
N GLU A 404 -13.04 7.33 -28.28
CA GLU A 404 -14.11 7.77 -27.39
C GLU A 404 -13.83 7.42 -25.93
N ARG A 405 -14.32 8.26 -25.01
CA ARG A 405 -14.21 8.02 -23.57
C ARG A 405 -15.48 8.37 -22.81
N LEU A 406 -15.73 7.61 -21.75
CA LEU A 406 -16.52 8.07 -20.62
C LEU A 406 -15.59 8.86 -19.69
N PHE A 407 -15.95 10.10 -19.38
CA PHE A 407 -15.17 10.96 -18.48
C PHE A 407 -16.01 11.41 -17.29
N GLN A 408 -15.77 10.82 -16.13
CA GLN A 408 -16.26 11.29 -14.85
C GLN A 408 -15.36 12.44 -14.38
N HIS A 409 -15.90 13.64 -14.42
CA HIS A 409 -15.13 14.86 -14.24
C HIS A 409 -15.55 15.66 -13.00
N GLU A 410 -16.61 15.24 -12.30
CA GLU A 410 -16.97 15.73 -10.97
C GLU A 410 -17.45 14.54 -10.14
N SER A 411 -17.71 14.74 -8.85
CA SER A 411 -18.35 13.70 -8.02
C SER A 411 -19.73 13.34 -8.56
N ASP A 412 -20.46 14.28 -9.15
CA ASP A 412 -21.86 14.15 -9.54
C ASP A 412 -22.10 14.34 -11.05
N ALA A 413 -21.03 14.28 -11.87
CA ALA A 413 -21.17 14.45 -13.31
C ALA A 413 -20.13 13.66 -14.14
N PHE A 414 -20.63 12.97 -15.17
CA PHE A 414 -19.83 12.43 -16.27
C PHE A 414 -20.33 12.89 -17.64
N SER A 415 -19.46 12.77 -18.64
CA SER A 415 -19.73 13.09 -20.04
C SER A 415 -19.29 11.96 -20.99
N LEU A 416 -19.99 11.89 -22.12
CA LEU A 416 -19.74 11.00 -23.25
C LEU A 416 -19.47 11.83 -24.53
N PRO A 417 -18.80 11.26 -25.54
CA PRO A 417 -18.40 11.98 -26.76
C PRO A 417 -19.58 12.48 -27.59
N SER A 418 -20.70 11.76 -27.59
CA SER A 418 -21.95 12.11 -28.27
C SER A 418 -22.79 13.16 -27.52
N GLY A 419 -22.22 13.81 -26.50
CA GLY A 419 -22.92 14.80 -25.67
C GLY A 419 -23.77 14.19 -24.55
N GLY A 420 -23.76 12.86 -24.39
CA GLY A 420 -24.42 12.18 -23.28
C GLY A 420 -23.84 12.61 -21.93
N LYS A 421 -24.72 12.81 -20.95
CA LYS A 421 -24.35 13.18 -19.58
C LYS A 421 -25.06 12.27 -18.58
N GLY A 422 -24.45 12.12 -17.41
CA GLY A 422 -25.07 11.48 -16.25
C GLY A 422 -24.34 11.89 -14.98
N THR A 423 -24.68 11.27 -13.86
CA THR A 423 -24.18 11.68 -12.54
C THR A 423 -23.01 10.81 -12.08
N HIS A 424 -23.28 9.55 -11.75
CA HIS A 424 -22.31 8.63 -11.13
C HIS A 424 -22.05 7.46 -12.06
N ALA A 425 -20.94 7.50 -12.81
CA ALA A 425 -20.53 6.35 -13.60
C ALA A 425 -20.01 5.23 -12.68
N PRO A 426 -20.49 3.98 -12.79
CA PRO A 426 -20.07 2.91 -11.89
C PRO A 426 -18.61 2.44 -12.04
N GLY A 427 -17.92 2.83 -13.12
CA GLY A 427 -16.53 2.44 -13.34
C GLY A 427 -16.31 1.02 -13.85
N VAL A 428 -17.31 0.41 -14.49
CA VAL A 428 -17.21 -0.92 -15.11
C VAL A 428 -17.18 -0.83 -16.63
N ALA A 429 -16.26 -1.57 -17.25
CA ALA A 429 -16.18 -1.70 -18.69
C ALA A 429 -15.79 -3.11 -19.16
N ALA A 430 -16.20 -3.43 -20.39
CA ALA A 430 -15.78 -4.64 -21.08
C ALA A 430 -15.21 -4.31 -22.47
N SER A 431 -14.07 -4.91 -22.80
CA SER A 431 -13.43 -4.81 -24.12
C SER A 431 -12.95 -6.19 -24.56
N GLY A 432 -13.45 -6.67 -25.69
CA GLY A 432 -13.24 -8.05 -26.12
C GLY A 432 -13.67 -9.04 -25.04
N ARG A 433 -12.69 -9.80 -24.51
CA ARG A 433 -12.91 -10.81 -23.46
C ARG A 433 -12.57 -10.34 -22.06
N LEU A 434 -12.14 -9.10 -21.89
CA LEU A 434 -11.77 -8.52 -20.60
C LEU A 434 -12.96 -7.74 -20.02
N THR A 435 -13.19 -7.88 -18.72
CA THR A 435 -13.93 -6.94 -17.89
C THR A 435 -12.95 -6.26 -16.93
N VAL A 436 -13.11 -4.94 -16.76
CA VAL A 436 -12.40 -4.12 -15.76
C VAL A 436 -13.43 -3.34 -14.95
N ALA A 437 -13.26 -3.35 -13.64
CA ALA A 437 -14.01 -2.51 -12.71
C ALA A 437 -13.03 -1.74 -11.82
N VAL A 438 -13.36 -0.49 -11.52
CA VAL A 438 -12.54 0.39 -10.68
C VAL A 438 -13.32 0.74 -9.43
N ARG A 439 -12.73 0.52 -8.27
CA ARG A 439 -13.34 0.85 -6.99
C ARG A 439 -13.48 2.35 -6.82
N ASP A 440 -14.64 2.76 -6.31
CA ASP A 440 -14.95 4.15 -6.00
C ASP A 440 -14.74 5.08 -7.19
N PHE A 441 -15.09 4.64 -8.41
CA PHE A 441 -14.73 5.35 -9.65
C PHE A 441 -15.26 6.79 -9.68
N TRP A 442 -16.53 7.00 -9.35
CA TRP A 442 -17.09 8.35 -9.33
C TRP A 442 -16.66 9.15 -8.10
N GLN A 443 -16.45 8.50 -6.96
CA GLN A 443 -15.98 9.15 -5.74
C GLN A 443 -14.52 9.60 -5.84
N GLN A 444 -13.71 8.91 -6.65
CA GLN A 444 -12.31 9.24 -6.91
C GLN A 444 -12.12 10.02 -8.21
N TRP A 445 -13.15 10.72 -8.68
CA TRP A 445 -13.03 11.64 -9.81
C TRP A 445 -11.83 12.60 -9.65
N PRO A 446 -11.21 13.07 -10.74
CA PRO A 446 -11.51 12.74 -12.13
C PRO A 446 -11.09 11.30 -12.51
N LYS A 447 -11.91 10.61 -13.31
CA LYS A 447 -11.65 9.26 -13.85
C LYS A 447 -12.18 9.10 -15.26
N ALA A 448 -11.54 8.25 -16.07
CA ALA A 448 -12.03 7.95 -17.41
C ALA A 448 -11.91 6.48 -17.79
N ILE A 449 -12.75 6.05 -18.72
CA ILE A 449 -12.58 4.81 -19.46
C ILE A 449 -12.60 5.17 -20.94
N THR A 450 -11.51 4.87 -21.64
CA THR A 450 -11.29 5.22 -23.04
C THR A 450 -11.17 3.95 -23.87
N ALA A 451 -11.92 3.87 -24.96
CA ALA A 451 -11.68 2.86 -25.98
C ALA A 451 -10.51 3.31 -26.87
N GLU A 452 -9.47 2.48 -26.96
CA GLU A 452 -8.35 2.68 -27.87
C GLU A 452 -8.40 1.63 -28.98
N LYS A 453 -7.53 1.79 -29.98
CA LYS A 453 -7.37 0.75 -31.01
C LYS A 453 -6.73 -0.49 -30.37
N GLY A 454 -7.43 -1.61 -30.38
CA GLY A 454 -7.00 -2.88 -29.80
C GLY A 454 -6.89 -2.90 -28.27
N ALA A 455 -7.36 -1.87 -27.56
CA ALA A 455 -7.17 -1.73 -26.12
C ALA A 455 -8.29 -0.94 -25.45
N VAL A 456 -8.40 -1.09 -24.14
CA VAL A 456 -9.18 -0.20 -23.27
C VAL A 456 -8.23 0.42 -22.25
N ALA A 457 -8.32 1.72 -22.05
CA ALA A 457 -7.51 2.47 -21.10
C ALA A 457 -8.38 2.97 -19.95
N VAL A 458 -7.96 2.67 -18.72
CA VAL A 458 -8.55 3.24 -17.50
C VAL A 458 -7.70 4.44 -17.11
N GLY A 459 -8.24 5.64 -17.29
CA GLY A 459 -7.61 6.88 -16.85
C GLY A 459 -7.75 7.02 -15.33
N LEU A 460 -6.70 6.64 -14.60
CA LEU A 460 -6.60 6.85 -13.15
C LEU A 460 -6.44 8.34 -12.85
N TYR A 461 -5.73 9.03 -13.74
CA TYR A 461 -5.63 10.49 -13.81
C TYR A 461 -5.82 10.88 -15.28
N PRO A 462 -7.06 11.01 -15.77
CA PRO A 462 -7.30 11.25 -17.19
C PRO A 462 -6.89 12.67 -17.61
N VAL A 463 -6.61 12.89 -18.90
CA VAL A 463 -6.45 14.24 -19.44
C VAL A 463 -7.70 15.08 -19.14
N ILE A 464 -7.53 16.23 -18.50
CA ILE A 464 -8.63 17.15 -18.20
C ILE A 464 -9.05 17.89 -19.48
N THR A 465 -10.36 17.98 -19.72
CA THR A 465 -10.90 18.64 -20.92
C THR A 465 -12.20 19.38 -20.59
N PRO A 466 -12.33 20.68 -20.90
CA PRO A 466 -11.22 21.58 -21.27
C PRO A 466 -10.18 21.66 -20.12
N ASP A 467 -8.96 22.10 -20.43
CA ASP A 467 -7.84 22.17 -19.47
C ASP A 467 -8.12 23.13 -18.30
N ASP A 468 -8.90 24.18 -18.54
CA ASP A 468 -9.36 25.16 -17.54
C ASP A 468 -10.58 24.71 -16.72
N ARG A 469 -11.03 23.45 -16.83
CA ARG A 469 -12.28 22.96 -16.21
C ARG A 469 -12.45 23.32 -14.73
N TYR A 470 -11.36 23.26 -13.97
CA TYR A 470 -11.36 23.50 -12.52
C TYR A 470 -10.79 24.86 -12.11
N ALA A 471 -10.41 25.71 -13.07
CA ALA A 471 -9.90 27.05 -12.78
C ALA A 471 -11.01 27.99 -12.33
N ASN A 472 -10.68 28.92 -11.43
CA ASN A 472 -11.55 29.96 -10.90
C ASN A 472 -12.83 29.43 -10.24
N ARG A 473 -12.76 28.24 -9.62
CA ARG A 473 -13.89 27.62 -8.93
C ARG A 473 -13.96 28.09 -7.47
N PRO A 474 -15.17 28.12 -6.87
CA PRO A 474 -15.28 28.15 -5.41
C PRO A 474 -14.42 27.04 -4.81
N ASP A 475 -13.71 27.35 -3.73
CA ASP A 475 -12.87 26.40 -3.00
C ASP A 475 -11.80 25.69 -3.86
N GLU A 476 -11.34 26.31 -4.96
CA GLU A 476 -10.23 25.82 -5.79
C GLU A 476 -8.99 25.46 -4.96
N HIS A 477 -8.68 26.30 -3.98
CA HIS A 477 -7.57 26.13 -3.04
C HIS A 477 -7.75 24.96 -2.05
N ILE A 478 -8.95 24.37 -1.97
CA ILE A 478 -9.29 23.26 -1.06
C ILE A 478 -9.53 21.97 -1.84
N LEU A 479 -10.40 22.00 -2.85
CA LEU A 479 -10.88 20.80 -3.55
C LEU A 479 -10.06 20.47 -4.80
N TYR A 480 -9.52 21.49 -5.46
CA TYR A 480 -8.90 21.36 -6.79
C TYR A 480 -7.41 21.72 -6.77
N TYR A 481 -6.80 21.92 -5.61
CA TYR A 481 -5.44 22.50 -5.49
C TYR A 481 -4.35 21.70 -6.21
N TYR A 482 -4.54 20.39 -6.39
CA TYR A 482 -3.65 19.45 -7.09
C TYR A 482 -3.89 19.41 -8.61
N LEU A 483 -4.89 20.13 -9.10
CA LEU A 483 -5.28 20.25 -10.51
C LEU A 483 -5.08 21.69 -10.98
N ARG A 484 -4.04 21.95 -11.78
CA ARG A 484 -3.73 23.29 -12.30
C ARG A 484 -3.38 23.23 -13.78
N ASP A 485 -3.96 24.13 -14.57
CA ASP A 485 -3.74 24.21 -16.03
C ASP A 485 -3.93 22.85 -16.74
N GLY A 486 -4.95 22.09 -16.31
CA GLY A 486 -5.26 20.75 -16.82
C GLY A 486 -4.27 19.64 -16.42
N ASN A 487 -3.32 19.92 -15.53
CA ASN A 487 -2.31 18.98 -15.06
C ASN A 487 -2.50 18.62 -13.59
N TYR A 488 -2.04 17.43 -13.22
CA TYR A 488 -1.96 16.95 -11.84
C TYR A 488 -0.59 17.29 -11.27
N THR A 489 -0.54 17.82 -10.05
CA THR A 489 0.70 18.15 -9.36
C THR A 489 0.76 17.46 -8.00
N PHE A 490 1.79 16.66 -7.78
CA PHE A 490 2.04 16.00 -6.49
C PHE A 490 3.39 16.35 -5.91
N ARG A 491 3.44 16.37 -4.58
CA ARG A 491 4.66 16.59 -3.81
C ARG A 491 5.49 15.31 -3.70
N SER A 492 6.81 15.39 -3.63
CA SER A 492 7.67 14.23 -3.35
C SER A 492 7.26 13.56 -2.03
N GLY A 493 7.31 12.23 -2.01
CA GLY A 493 6.79 11.37 -0.94
C GLY A 493 5.29 11.08 -1.02
N PHE A 494 4.55 11.66 -1.98
CA PHE A 494 3.14 11.36 -2.17
C PHE A 494 2.94 10.01 -2.85
N GLU A 495 1.97 9.23 -2.34
CA GLU A 495 1.50 8.01 -2.96
C GLU A 495 -0.03 8.00 -3.04
N LYS A 496 -0.57 7.46 -4.14
CA LYS A 496 -2.02 7.22 -4.29
C LYS A 496 -2.28 5.84 -4.85
N ARG A 497 -3.10 5.07 -4.13
CA ARG A 497 -3.61 3.76 -4.54
C ARG A 497 -4.94 3.87 -5.26
N HIS A 498 -5.07 3.14 -6.37
CA HIS A 498 -6.33 2.78 -7.02
C HIS A 498 -6.51 1.26 -6.98
N GLU A 499 -7.72 0.80 -6.68
CA GLU A 499 -8.05 -0.63 -6.64
C GLU A 499 -8.95 -0.98 -7.84
N LEU A 500 -8.59 -2.04 -8.55
CA LEU A 500 -9.30 -2.53 -9.72
C LEU A 500 -9.61 -4.02 -9.56
N LEU A 501 -10.66 -4.47 -10.22
CA LEU A 501 -10.96 -5.88 -10.43
C LEU A 501 -10.96 -6.18 -11.93
N ILE A 502 -10.11 -7.11 -12.37
CA ILE A 502 -9.95 -7.47 -13.78
C ILE A 502 -10.17 -8.96 -13.98
N GLY A 503 -10.82 -9.35 -15.08
CA GLY A 503 -11.12 -10.76 -15.31
C GLY A 503 -11.85 -11.02 -16.62
N PRO A 504 -12.24 -12.27 -16.90
CA PRO A 504 -12.94 -12.60 -18.11
C PRO A 504 -14.35 -11.98 -18.15
N SER A 505 -14.72 -11.47 -19.32
CA SER A 505 -16.10 -11.15 -19.67
C SER A 505 -16.83 -12.44 -20.08
N SER A 506 -18.05 -12.63 -19.57
CA SER A 506 -18.90 -13.78 -19.89
C SER A 506 -20.13 -13.33 -20.68
N ALA A 507 -20.77 -14.26 -21.40
CA ALA A 507 -22.07 -13.98 -21.98
C ALA A 507 -23.06 -13.68 -20.84
N GLY A 508 -23.58 -12.45 -20.79
CA GLY A 508 -24.47 -12.00 -19.72
C GLY A 508 -23.78 -11.30 -18.54
N SER A 509 -22.52 -10.84 -18.66
CA SER A 509 -21.75 -10.16 -17.60
C SER A 509 -22.63 -9.41 -16.59
N HIS A 510 -22.78 -10.00 -15.40
CA HIS A 510 -23.52 -9.45 -14.26
C HIS A 510 -22.71 -8.30 -13.66
N TRP A 511 -22.74 -7.15 -14.33
CA TRP A 511 -21.99 -5.97 -13.89
C TRP A 511 -22.44 -5.49 -12.51
N GLU A 512 -23.66 -5.81 -12.09
CA GLU A 512 -24.17 -5.56 -10.74
C GLU A 512 -23.37 -6.39 -9.70
N GLU A 513 -23.12 -7.69 -9.95
CA GLU A 513 -22.27 -8.52 -9.07
C GLU A 513 -20.85 -7.99 -8.97
N ILE A 514 -20.28 -7.53 -10.09
CA ILE A 514 -18.92 -6.96 -10.14
C ILE A 514 -18.86 -5.63 -9.38
N GLN A 515 -19.89 -4.78 -9.52
CA GLN A 515 -20.02 -3.53 -8.78
C GLN A 515 -20.18 -3.78 -7.29
N GLY A 516 -21.08 -4.68 -6.89
CA GLY A 516 -21.25 -5.10 -5.50
C GLY A 516 -19.94 -5.61 -4.91
N ARG A 517 -19.17 -6.40 -5.66
CA ARG A 517 -17.85 -6.87 -5.23
C ARG A 517 -16.82 -5.75 -5.04
N THR A 518 -16.81 -4.78 -5.96
CA THR A 518 -15.73 -3.79 -6.05
C THR A 518 -15.99 -2.60 -5.12
N ASN A 519 -17.25 -2.16 -4.99
CA ASN A 519 -17.64 -1.01 -4.17
C ASN A 519 -18.17 -1.42 -2.78
N GLU A 520 -18.72 -2.63 -2.64
CA GLU A 520 -19.26 -3.17 -1.38
C GLU A 520 -18.70 -4.58 -1.08
N PRO A 521 -17.36 -4.72 -0.98
CA PRO A 521 -16.72 -6.01 -0.75
C PRO A 521 -17.25 -6.66 0.54
N LEU A 522 -17.45 -7.98 0.53
CA LEU A 522 -17.95 -8.68 1.70
C LEU A 522 -16.99 -8.55 2.89
N LEU A 523 -17.55 -8.16 4.04
CA LEU A 523 -16.82 -8.05 5.30
C LEU A 523 -17.20 -9.19 6.23
N VAL A 524 -16.22 -10.01 6.61
CA VAL A 524 -16.37 -11.02 7.67
C VAL A 524 -15.96 -10.39 8.99
N THR A 525 -16.87 -10.35 9.95
CA THR A 525 -16.67 -9.67 11.23
C THR A 525 -16.99 -10.59 12.40
N ALA A 526 -16.26 -10.46 13.50
CA ALA A 526 -16.65 -11.04 14.78
C ALA A 526 -17.61 -10.10 15.51
N ALA A 527 -18.22 -10.59 16.60
CA ALA A 527 -18.96 -9.73 17.50
C ALA A 527 -18.06 -8.59 18.03
N PRO A 528 -18.57 -7.33 18.17
CA PRO A 528 -17.75 -6.19 18.57
C PRO A 528 -17.00 -6.35 19.91
N ASP A 529 -17.53 -7.14 20.84
CA ASP A 529 -16.94 -7.47 22.14
C ASP A 529 -15.71 -8.38 22.04
N TRP A 530 -15.58 -9.17 20.98
CA TRP A 530 -14.40 -9.99 20.72
C TRP A 530 -13.13 -9.15 20.60
N TYR A 531 -13.20 -8.02 19.90
CA TYR A 531 -12.04 -7.19 19.59
C TYR A 531 -11.33 -6.64 20.85
N PRO A 532 -12.00 -5.91 21.77
CA PRO A 532 -11.39 -5.51 23.03
C PRO A 532 -11.19 -6.70 23.98
N GLY A 533 -12.10 -7.69 23.98
CA GLY A 533 -12.01 -8.89 24.80
C GLY A 533 -10.76 -9.74 24.54
N SER A 534 -10.21 -9.67 23.32
CA SER A 534 -8.94 -10.31 22.96
C SER A 534 -7.71 -9.71 23.65
N GLY A 535 -7.83 -8.49 24.21
CA GLY A 535 -6.72 -7.72 24.74
C GLY A 535 -5.77 -7.13 23.67
N ALA A 536 -5.98 -7.41 22.38
CA ALA A 536 -5.08 -6.96 21.31
C ALA A 536 -5.17 -5.46 21.01
N LEU A 537 -6.28 -4.83 21.38
CA LEU A 537 -6.61 -3.42 21.18
C LEU A 537 -6.88 -2.74 22.54
N PRO A 538 -5.82 -2.46 23.34
CA PRO A 538 -6.00 -1.82 24.63
C PRO A 538 -6.60 -0.43 24.47
N GLY A 539 -7.51 -0.06 25.39
CA GLY A 539 -8.17 1.25 25.39
C GLY A 539 -9.41 1.35 24.51
N LEU A 540 -9.78 0.30 23.77
CA LEU A 540 -11.09 0.20 23.14
C LEU A 540 -12.07 -0.54 24.07
N THR A 541 -13.32 -0.11 24.08
CA THR A 541 -14.44 -0.82 24.71
C THR A 541 -15.50 -1.11 23.66
N ALA A 542 -16.17 -2.25 23.79
CA ALA A 542 -17.38 -2.49 23.01
C ALA A 542 -18.50 -1.55 23.49
N HIS A 543 -19.50 -1.37 22.63
CA HIS A 543 -20.71 -0.64 23.01
C HIS A 543 -21.39 -1.34 24.20
N ILE A 544 -21.58 -0.61 25.30
CA ILE A 544 -22.32 -1.08 26.48
C ILE A 544 -23.60 -0.24 26.54
N ALA A 545 -24.72 -0.84 26.11
CA ALA A 545 -25.91 -0.12 25.68
C ALA A 545 -26.60 0.82 26.69
N PRO A 546 -26.59 0.61 28.02
CA PRO A 546 -27.32 1.51 28.91
C PRO A 546 -26.50 2.65 29.50
N ASP A 547 -25.16 2.66 29.39
CA ASP A 547 -24.38 3.52 30.28
C ASP A 547 -24.39 5.01 29.87
N PHE A 548 -24.60 5.32 28.59
CA PHE A 548 -24.58 6.70 28.06
C PHE A 548 -25.51 6.93 26.83
N PRO A 549 -26.85 6.83 26.97
CA PRO A 549 -27.77 6.93 25.84
C PRO A 549 -27.69 8.26 25.07
N ALA A 550 -27.60 9.39 25.78
CA ALA A 550 -27.52 10.72 25.14
C ALA A 550 -26.19 10.91 24.38
N TYR A 551 -25.08 10.41 24.92
CA TYR A 551 -23.79 10.45 24.22
C TYR A 551 -23.80 9.55 22.98
N ASN A 552 -24.42 8.37 23.05
CA ASN A 552 -24.57 7.47 21.91
C ASN A 552 -25.44 8.07 20.81
N GLU A 553 -26.50 8.81 21.18
CA GLU A 553 -27.33 9.55 20.23
C GLU A 553 -26.52 10.67 19.56
N MET A 554 -25.84 11.52 20.36
CA MET A 554 -24.96 12.57 19.83
C MET A 554 -23.88 12.02 18.90
N LEU A 555 -23.22 10.91 19.25
CA LEU A 555 -22.21 10.30 18.37
C LEU A 555 -22.80 9.76 17.06
N ARG A 556 -24.04 9.23 17.09
CA ARG A 556 -24.72 8.79 15.87
C ARG A 556 -25.08 9.98 15.01
N ASP A 557 -25.67 11.02 15.61
CA ASP A 557 -26.05 12.25 14.93
C ASP A 557 -24.81 12.95 14.32
N ASP A 558 -23.70 13.00 15.06
CA ASP A 558 -22.43 13.53 14.56
C ASP A 558 -21.91 12.68 13.39
N ALA A 559 -21.87 11.35 13.53
CA ALA A 559 -21.42 10.47 12.47
C ALA A 559 -22.30 10.57 11.20
N ASP A 560 -23.62 10.62 11.37
CA ASP A 560 -24.58 10.80 10.28
C ASP A 560 -24.49 12.20 9.66
N GLY A 561 -24.14 13.23 10.45
CA GLY A 561 -23.90 14.58 9.96
C GLY A 561 -22.58 14.77 9.20
N TYR A 562 -21.62 13.85 9.38
CA TYR A 562 -20.35 13.82 8.64
C TYR A 562 -20.45 13.11 7.28
N LEU A 563 -21.42 12.18 7.13
CA LEU A 563 -21.68 11.40 5.92
C LEU A 563 -22.60 12.16 4.95
#